data_AF-A0A2W4I2L2-F1
#
_entry.id   AF-A0A2W4I2L2-F1
#
_cell.length_a   1.000
_cell.length_b   1.000
_cell.length_c   1.000
_cell.angle_alpha   90.00
_cell.angle_beta   90.00
_cell.angle_gamma   90.00
#
_symmetry.space_group_name_H-M   'P 1'
#
loop_
_entity.id
_entity.type
_entity.pdbx_description
1 polymer ?
#
loop_
_entity_poly.entity_id
_entity_poly.type
_entity_poly.pdbx_seq_one_letter_code
_entity_poly.pdbx_strand_id
1 'polypeptide(L)'
;MLVLGCVVLSIVGIGLLIGYSYGGLIFTHNRLQGSADEIALAGARKLNENDRVGQMNNMVARSRQMVMQAQLNLDKVQSDYPQLQAIAEEQLDEAKNCAEELEQQRTYLKNLATMESVQAMEKKFDQIKGSYPMNLPWMKVASPQLDKMRLGYLENIESNVEQLQNIKELEDHDEAKGYVKNNPKLKLYKQGASKNLPAPNDSMQFYMSSLAAPVEKTVSPAHIVLSKAFQKLDLPLIPTCTKVELTLKVGTGLGGNANQDMKVESAAAATGASPQQ
;
A
#
# COMPACT_ATOMS: atom_id res chain seq x y z
N MET A 1 28.50 51.27 32.26
CA MET A 1 29.12 49.96 31.92
C MET A 1 28.32 48.77 32.43
N LEU A 2 28.00 48.69 33.73
CA LEU A 2 27.32 47.52 34.31
C LEU A 2 25.91 47.27 33.75
N VAL A 3 25.09 48.32 33.61
CA VAL A 3 23.73 48.23 33.03
C VAL A 3 23.75 47.76 31.58
N LEU A 4 24.68 48.29 30.76
CA LEU A 4 24.81 47.90 29.35
C LEU A 4 25.27 46.43 29.24
N GLY A 5 26.19 46.00 30.10
CA GLY A 5 26.63 44.60 30.19
C GLY A 5 25.49 43.65 30.57
N CYS A 6 24.64 44.01 31.54
CA CYS A 6 23.47 43.23 31.91
C CYS A 6 22.47 43.10 30.76
N VAL A 7 22.18 44.19 30.03
CA VAL A 7 21.26 44.16 28.89
C VAL A 7 21.78 43.25 27.78
N VAL A 8 23.07 43.35 27.44
CA VAL A 8 23.69 42.48 26.42
C VAL A 8 23.63 41.01 26.82
N LEU A 9 23.97 40.68 28.08
CA LEU A 9 23.90 39.30 28.58
C LEU A 9 22.46 38.76 28.59
N SER A 10 21.47 39.58 28.94
CA SER A 10 20.06 39.19 28.89
C SER A 10 19.59 38.91 27.46
N ILE A 11 19.96 39.75 26.48
CA ILE A 11 19.62 39.53 25.07
C ILE A 11 20.25 38.24 24.55
N VAL A 12 21.53 38.00 24.86
CA VAL A 12 22.23 36.77 24.49
C VAL A 12 21.58 35.55 25.14
N GLY A 13 21.25 35.63 26.44
CA GLY A 13 20.58 34.56 27.16
C GLY A 13 19.20 34.22 26.59
N ILE A 14 18.40 35.22 26.24
CA ILE A 14 17.11 35.04 25.57
C ILE A 14 17.30 34.43 24.17
N GLY A 15 18.26 34.92 23.40
CA GLY A 15 18.57 34.38 22.07
C GLY A 15 18.95 32.90 22.12
N LEU A 16 19.78 32.49 23.09
CA LEU A 16 20.13 31.09 23.31
C LEU A 16 18.91 30.26 23.71
N LEU A 17 18.07 30.73 24.63
CA LEU A 17 16.85 30.03 25.04
C LEU A 17 15.88 29.80 23.87
N ILE A 18 15.69 30.81 23.02
CA ILE A 18 14.88 30.71 21.81
C ILE A 18 15.48 29.67 20.86
N GLY A 19 16.79 29.79 20.56
CA GLY A 19 17.49 28.86 19.69
C GLY A 19 17.41 27.40 20.15
N TYR A 20 17.64 27.14 21.43
CA TYR A 20 17.51 25.81 22.02
C TYR A 20 16.08 25.28 21.99
N SER A 21 15.08 26.14 22.19
CA SER A 21 13.67 25.74 22.14
C SER A 21 13.25 25.33 20.73
N TYR A 22 13.60 26.14 19.71
CA TYR A 22 13.35 25.78 18.30
C TYR A 22 14.11 24.53 17.89
N GLY A 23 15.38 24.40 18.29
CA GLY A 23 16.18 23.20 18.04
C GLY A 23 15.57 21.95 18.67
N GLY A 24 15.10 22.05 19.91
CA GLY A 24 14.41 20.95 20.60
C GLY A 24 13.09 20.55 19.93
N LEU A 25 12.30 21.52 19.46
CA LEU A 25 11.06 21.25 18.73
C LEU A 25 11.31 20.56 17.39
N ILE A 26 12.29 21.03 16.61
CA ILE A 26 12.67 20.40 15.34
C ILE A 26 13.21 18.98 15.56
N PHE A 27 14.04 18.79 16.59
CA PHE A 27 14.52 17.46 16.97
C PHE A 27 13.37 16.51 17.32
N THR A 28 12.43 16.95 18.16
CA THR A 28 11.24 16.16 18.52
C THR A 28 10.38 15.86 17.29
N HIS A 29 10.20 16.83 16.39
CA HIS A 29 9.45 16.64 15.15
C HIS A 29 10.10 15.60 14.23
N ASN A 30 11.39 15.74 13.95
CA ASN A 30 12.13 14.80 13.10
C ASN A 30 12.15 13.40 13.69
N ARG A 31 12.30 13.29 15.01
CA ARG A 31 12.23 12.01 15.71
C ARG A 31 10.84 11.38 15.57
N LEU A 32 9.78 12.17 15.80
CA LEU A 32 8.39 11.73 15.66
C LEU A 32 8.07 11.27 14.23
N GLN A 33 8.54 12.02 13.23
CA GLN A 33 8.43 11.64 11.82
C GLN A 33 9.15 10.30 11.55
N GLY A 34 10.40 10.15 11.99
CA GLY A 34 11.14 8.90 11.82
C GLY A 34 10.45 7.71 12.49
N SER A 35 9.77 7.92 13.62
CA SER A 35 8.95 6.88 14.25
C SER A 35 7.68 6.56 13.46
N ALA A 36 7.00 7.56 12.92
CA ALA A 36 5.86 7.33 12.03
C ALA A 36 6.28 6.52 10.78
N ASP A 37 7.45 6.84 10.22
CA ASP A 37 8.05 6.13 9.08
C ASP A 37 8.34 4.66 9.43
N GLU A 38 8.97 4.40 10.58
CA GLU A 38 9.25 3.04 11.04
C GLU A 38 7.98 2.21 11.26
N ILE A 39 6.93 2.81 11.83
CA ILE A 39 5.65 2.13 12.05
C ILE A 39 4.99 1.84 10.70
N ALA A 40 4.90 2.82 9.80
CA ALA A 40 4.33 2.63 8.47
C ALA A 40 5.06 1.52 7.69
N LEU A 41 6.40 1.52 7.71
CA LEU A 41 7.22 0.47 7.09
C LEU A 41 6.98 -0.91 7.69
N ALA A 42 6.80 -1.03 9.01
CA ALA A 42 6.53 -2.30 9.66
C ALA A 42 5.23 -2.93 9.13
N GLY A 43 4.17 -2.13 8.97
CA GLY A 43 2.93 -2.58 8.34
C GLY A 43 3.12 -2.92 6.85
N ALA A 44 3.76 -2.04 6.09
CA ALA A 44 3.93 -2.21 4.64
C ALA A 44 4.73 -3.47 4.28
N ARG A 45 5.76 -3.82 5.07
CA ARG A 45 6.52 -5.07 4.92
C ARG A 45 5.65 -6.32 5.06
N LYS A 46 4.64 -6.26 5.92
CA LYS A 46 3.71 -7.39 6.09
C LYS A 46 2.75 -7.52 4.92
N LEU A 47 2.30 -6.44 4.30
CA LEU A 47 1.30 -6.50 3.23
C LEU A 47 1.66 -7.49 2.09
N ASN A 48 2.89 -7.44 1.58
CA ASN A 48 3.39 -8.37 0.54
C ASN A 48 4.49 -9.31 1.04
N GLU A 49 4.38 -9.80 2.28
CA GLU A 49 5.31 -10.82 2.79
C GLU A 49 5.26 -12.09 1.91
N ASN A 50 6.43 -12.66 1.61
CA ASN A 50 6.57 -13.85 0.75
C ASN A 50 5.92 -13.73 -0.64
N ASP A 51 5.79 -12.50 -1.18
CA ASP A 51 5.21 -12.23 -2.50
C ASP A 51 3.75 -12.68 -2.69
N ARG A 52 3.00 -12.79 -1.59
CA ARG A 52 1.61 -13.27 -1.62
C ARG A 52 0.68 -12.44 -2.50
N VAL A 53 0.87 -11.11 -2.56
CA VAL A 53 0.06 -10.22 -3.41
C VAL A 53 0.47 -10.35 -4.87
N GLY A 54 1.77 -10.47 -5.14
CA GLY A 54 2.29 -10.66 -6.48
C GLY A 54 1.80 -11.97 -7.11
N GLN A 55 1.89 -13.07 -6.35
CA GLN A 55 1.37 -14.38 -6.75
C GLN A 55 -0.15 -14.36 -6.95
N MET A 56 -0.90 -13.73 -6.04
CA MET A 56 -2.36 -13.62 -6.16
C MET A 56 -2.77 -12.83 -7.40
N ASN A 57 -2.12 -11.71 -7.69
CA ASN A 57 -2.35 -10.95 -8.92
C ASN A 57 -2.10 -11.81 -10.17
N ASN A 58 -1.03 -12.61 -10.19
CA ASN A 58 -0.73 -13.53 -11.29
C ASN A 58 -1.80 -14.62 -11.43
N MET A 59 -2.24 -15.22 -10.32
CA MET A 59 -3.30 -16.23 -10.33
C MET A 59 -4.62 -15.66 -10.88
N VAL A 60 -5.00 -14.45 -10.46
CA VAL A 60 -6.23 -13.77 -10.95
C VAL A 60 -6.15 -13.57 -12.46
N ALA A 61 -5.00 -13.13 -12.96
CA ALA A 61 -4.79 -12.94 -14.39
C ALA A 61 -4.85 -14.27 -15.16
N ARG A 62 -4.17 -15.31 -14.67
CA ARG A 62 -4.18 -16.64 -15.31
C ARG A 62 -5.56 -17.30 -15.26
N SER A 63 -6.29 -17.15 -14.17
CA SER A 63 -7.69 -17.59 -14.05
C SER A 63 -8.56 -16.91 -15.10
N ARG A 64 -8.41 -15.60 -15.28
CA ARG A 64 -9.09 -14.85 -16.35
C ARG A 64 -8.77 -15.40 -17.75
N GLN A 65 -7.50 -15.68 -18.03
CA GLN A 65 -7.07 -16.30 -19.30
C GLN A 65 -7.65 -17.71 -19.49
N MET A 66 -7.73 -18.49 -18.42
CA MET A 66 -8.27 -19.85 -18.44
C MET A 66 -9.76 -19.86 -18.80
N VAL A 67 -10.57 -18.99 -18.20
CA VAL A 67 -12.00 -18.86 -18.53
C VAL A 67 -12.19 -18.47 -19.99
N MET A 68 -11.41 -17.51 -20.50
CA MET A 68 -11.47 -17.11 -21.90
C MET A 68 -11.08 -18.27 -22.84
N GLN A 69 -10.02 -19.00 -22.51
CA GLN A 69 -9.58 -20.15 -23.29
C GLN A 69 -10.65 -21.26 -23.32
N ALA A 70 -11.28 -21.54 -22.18
CA ALA A 70 -12.34 -22.54 -22.09
C ALA A 70 -13.56 -22.14 -22.93
N GLN A 71 -13.90 -20.85 -22.96
CA GLN A 71 -14.97 -20.34 -23.83
C GLN A 71 -14.63 -20.54 -25.31
N LEU A 72 -13.42 -20.16 -25.74
CA LEU A 72 -12.99 -20.34 -27.13
C LEU A 72 -12.95 -21.82 -27.53
N ASN A 73 -12.57 -22.69 -26.60
CA ASN A 73 -12.59 -24.14 -26.82
C ASN A 73 -14.03 -24.64 -27.00
N LEU A 74 -14.98 -24.17 -26.18
CA LEU A 74 -16.40 -24.51 -26.30
C LEU A 74 -16.96 -24.08 -27.66
N ASP A 75 -16.70 -22.83 -28.06
CA ASP A 75 -17.18 -22.27 -29.33
C ASP A 75 -16.66 -23.11 -30.53
N LYS A 76 -15.38 -23.52 -30.48
CA LYS A 76 -14.76 -24.38 -31.50
C LYS A 76 -15.32 -25.81 -31.49
N VAL A 77 -15.56 -26.38 -30.32
CA VAL A 77 -16.11 -27.74 -30.19
C VAL A 77 -17.54 -27.79 -30.71
N GLN A 78 -18.33 -26.75 -30.46
CA GLN A 78 -19.69 -26.65 -30.98
C GLN A 78 -19.74 -26.64 -32.52
N SER A 79 -18.76 -26.01 -33.19
CA SER A 79 -18.70 -26.01 -34.65
C SER A 79 -18.13 -27.29 -35.24
N ASP A 80 -17.03 -27.79 -34.68
CA ASP A 80 -16.18 -28.79 -35.35
C ASP A 80 -16.43 -30.21 -34.81
N TYR A 81 -16.81 -30.35 -33.54
CA TYR A 81 -16.88 -31.64 -32.82
C TYR A 81 -18.05 -31.69 -31.83
N PRO A 82 -19.31 -31.59 -32.28
CA PRO A 82 -20.47 -31.43 -31.39
C PRO A 82 -20.64 -32.57 -30.37
N GLN A 83 -20.13 -33.77 -30.66
CA GLN A 83 -20.11 -34.90 -29.73
C GLN A 83 -19.27 -34.66 -28.46
N LEU A 84 -18.35 -33.69 -28.46
CA LEU A 84 -17.52 -33.33 -27.31
C LEU A 84 -18.05 -32.10 -26.55
N GLN A 85 -19.19 -31.54 -26.96
CA GLN A 85 -19.74 -30.31 -26.40
C GLN A 85 -19.92 -30.38 -24.88
N ALA A 86 -20.49 -31.48 -24.37
CA ALA A 86 -20.73 -31.65 -22.94
C ALA A 86 -19.43 -31.57 -22.11
N ILE A 87 -18.31 -32.09 -22.63
CA ILE A 87 -17.01 -32.04 -21.95
C ILE A 87 -16.44 -30.62 -21.98
N ALA A 88 -16.63 -29.89 -23.09
CA ALA A 88 -16.18 -28.50 -23.19
C ALA A 88 -17.01 -27.55 -22.30
N GLU A 89 -18.30 -27.82 -22.11
CA GLU A 89 -19.17 -27.12 -21.17
C GLU A 89 -18.71 -27.37 -19.73
N GLU A 90 -18.45 -28.64 -19.37
CA GLU A 90 -17.91 -28.99 -18.04
C GLU A 90 -16.56 -28.30 -17.76
N GLN A 91 -15.67 -28.23 -18.75
CA GLN A 91 -14.40 -27.52 -18.62
C GLN A 91 -14.58 -26.01 -18.40
N LEU A 92 -15.56 -25.39 -19.08
CA LEU A 92 -15.87 -23.97 -18.90
C LEU A 92 -16.44 -23.71 -17.50
N ASP A 93 -17.34 -24.57 -17.03
CA ASP A 93 -17.91 -24.47 -15.70
C ASP A 93 -16.86 -24.68 -14.60
N GLU A 94 -15.94 -25.64 -14.78
CA GLU A 94 -14.79 -25.84 -13.89
C GLU A 94 -13.91 -24.58 -13.84
N ALA A 95 -13.58 -23.98 -14.98
CA ALA A 95 -12.80 -22.75 -15.02
C ALA A 95 -13.48 -21.58 -14.31
N LYS A 96 -14.82 -21.46 -14.44
CA LYS A 96 -15.62 -20.45 -13.73
C LYS A 96 -15.62 -20.68 -12.23
N ASN A 97 -15.85 -21.92 -11.79
CA ASN A 97 -15.82 -22.29 -10.38
C ASN A 97 -14.45 -22.01 -9.75
N CYS A 98 -13.35 -22.35 -10.44
CA CYS A 98 -12.00 -22.00 -10.00
C CYS A 98 -11.78 -20.49 -9.85
N ALA A 99 -12.36 -19.68 -10.75
CA ALA A 99 -12.28 -18.21 -10.63
C ALA A 99 -13.01 -17.68 -9.39
N GLU A 100 -14.18 -18.26 -9.08
CA GLU A 100 -14.94 -17.91 -7.86
C GLU A 100 -14.20 -18.32 -6.59
N GLU A 101 -13.66 -19.54 -6.54
CA GLU A 101 -12.84 -20.01 -5.42
C GLU A 101 -11.61 -19.13 -5.21
N LEU A 102 -10.95 -18.72 -6.30
CA LEU A 102 -9.80 -17.82 -6.23
C LEU A 102 -10.17 -16.46 -5.65
N GLU A 103 -11.33 -15.91 -6.00
CA GLU A 103 -11.83 -14.65 -5.43
C GLU A 103 -12.10 -14.76 -3.92
N GLN A 104 -12.58 -15.92 -3.46
CA GLN A 104 -12.72 -16.20 -2.03
C GLN A 104 -11.35 -16.23 -1.33
N GLN A 105 -10.35 -16.90 -1.92
CA GLN A 105 -8.99 -16.93 -1.40
C GLN A 105 -8.34 -15.53 -1.39
N ARG A 106 -8.60 -14.72 -2.41
CA ARG A 106 -8.14 -13.32 -2.49
C ARG A 106 -8.73 -12.47 -1.38
N THR A 107 -10.01 -12.64 -1.09
CA THR A 107 -10.70 -11.95 0.02
C THR A 107 -10.18 -12.40 1.38
N TYR A 108 -9.95 -13.71 1.56
CA TYR A 108 -9.30 -14.23 2.76
C TYR A 108 -7.90 -13.62 2.96
N LEU A 109 -7.08 -13.62 1.90
CA LEU A 109 -5.74 -13.04 1.91
C LEU A 109 -5.76 -11.54 2.24
N LYS A 110 -6.72 -10.77 1.69
CA LYS A 110 -6.93 -9.36 2.03
C LYS A 110 -7.13 -9.15 3.53
N ASN A 111 -7.99 -9.96 4.15
CA ASN A 111 -8.31 -9.86 5.56
C ASN A 111 -7.11 -10.24 6.43
N LEU A 112 -6.41 -11.34 6.08
CA LEU A 112 -5.20 -11.78 6.76
C LEU A 112 -4.09 -10.72 6.69
N ALA A 113 -3.81 -10.20 5.49
CA ALA A 113 -2.78 -9.18 5.30
C ALA A 113 -3.09 -7.87 6.05
N THR A 114 -4.36 -7.50 6.11
CA THR A 114 -4.84 -6.35 6.88
C THR A 114 -4.56 -6.54 8.37
N MET A 115 -4.97 -7.68 8.92
CA MET A 115 -4.76 -8.01 10.34
C MET A 115 -3.27 -8.00 10.70
N GLU A 116 -2.44 -8.72 9.94
CA GLU A 116 -1.00 -8.82 10.21
C GLU A 116 -0.29 -7.47 10.08
N SER A 117 -0.69 -6.64 9.10
CA SER A 117 -0.14 -5.30 8.94
C SER A 117 -0.49 -4.40 10.12
N VAL A 118 -1.73 -4.44 10.62
CA VAL A 118 -2.15 -3.65 11.79
C VAL A 118 -1.39 -4.10 13.03
N GLN A 119 -1.32 -5.41 13.28
CA GLN A 119 -0.56 -5.96 14.41
C GLN A 119 0.92 -5.57 14.36
N ALA A 120 1.53 -5.56 13.17
CA ALA A 120 2.93 -5.14 13.01
C ALA A 120 3.12 -3.64 13.31
N MET A 121 2.18 -2.78 12.89
CA MET A 121 2.20 -1.35 13.22
C MET A 121 2.03 -1.13 14.73
N GLU A 122 1.06 -1.77 15.37
CA GLU A 122 0.81 -1.67 16.81
C GLU A 122 2.02 -2.13 17.63
N LYS A 123 2.57 -3.31 17.30
CA LYS A 123 3.77 -3.83 17.96
C LYS A 123 4.96 -2.86 17.83
N LYS A 124 5.13 -2.24 16.66
CA LYS A 124 6.21 -1.29 16.44
C LYS A 124 5.97 0.02 17.19
N PHE A 125 4.74 0.51 17.26
CA PHE A 125 4.36 1.66 18.08
C PHE A 125 4.64 1.41 19.56
N ASP A 126 4.29 0.23 20.08
CA ASP A 126 4.51 -0.15 21.47
C ASP A 126 5.99 -0.19 21.86
N GLN A 127 6.87 -0.59 20.93
CA GLN A 127 8.33 -0.54 21.13
C GLN A 127 8.84 0.90 21.21
N ILE A 128 8.23 1.81 20.45
CA ILE A 128 8.70 3.19 20.29
C ILE A 128 8.18 4.10 21.40
N LYS A 129 6.92 3.94 21.81
CA LYS A 129 6.21 4.87 22.72
C LYS A 129 6.92 5.12 24.05
N GLY A 130 7.63 4.11 24.58
CA GLY A 130 8.35 4.20 25.85
C GLY A 130 9.58 5.10 25.83
N SER A 131 10.12 5.42 24.66
CA SER A 131 11.39 6.16 24.52
C SER A 131 11.23 7.69 24.44
N TYR A 132 10.00 8.19 24.34
CA TYR A 132 9.68 9.58 23.98
C TYR A 132 9.60 10.60 25.11
N PRO A 133 9.06 10.27 26.30
CA PRO A 133 8.85 11.27 27.34
C PRO A 133 10.14 12.00 27.68
N MET A 134 10.13 13.33 27.52
CA MET A 134 11.25 14.19 27.88
C MET A 134 10.72 15.35 28.72
N ASN A 135 11.27 15.51 29.91
CA ASN A 135 10.94 16.60 30.82
C ASN A 135 12.15 17.49 30.99
N LEU A 136 12.13 18.65 30.34
CA LEU A 136 13.07 19.74 30.57
C LEU A 136 12.38 20.84 31.38
N PRO A 137 13.11 21.66 32.17
CA PRO A 137 12.51 22.72 32.99
C PRO A 137 11.64 23.71 32.19
N TRP A 138 11.93 23.92 30.91
CA TRP A 138 11.21 24.82 30.01
C TRP A 138 10.33 24.10 28.96
N MET A 139 10.43 22.77 28.80
CA MET A 139 9.70 22.02 27.77
C MET A 139 9.31 20.62 28.27
N LYS A 140 8.04 20.25 28.11
CA LYS A 140 7.51 18.93 28.44
C LYS A 140 7.03 18.26 27.15
N VAL A 141 7.54 17.07 26.89
CA VAL A 141 7.13 16.22 25.76
C VAL A 141 6.43 15.01 26.32
N ALA A 142 5.14 14.85 26.01
CA ALA A 142 4.35 13.70 26.43
C ALA A 142 4.71 12.43 25.63
N SER A 143 4.07 11.30 25.95
CA SER A 143 4.15 10.12 25.10
C SER A 143 3.38 10.35 23.79
N PRO A 144 3.85 9.83 22.64
CA PRO A 144 3.12 9.90 21.38
C PRO A 144 1.84 9.07 21.47
N GLN A 145 0.84 9.49 20.71
CA GLN A 145 -0.43 8.81 20.52
C GLN A 145 -0.52 8.35 19.06
N LEU A 146 -0.96 7.11 18.87
CA LEU A 146 -1.26 6.55 17.56
C LEU A 146 -2.71 6.90 17.22
N ASP A 147 -2.90 7.98 16.45
CA ASP A 147 -4.22 8.53 16.19
C ASP A 147 -4.98 7.70 15.15
N LYS A 148 -4.30 7.37 14.04
CA LYS A 148 -4.90 6.62 12.94
C LYS A 148 -3.89 5.68 12.30
N MET A 149 -4.36 4.47 12.01
CA MET A 149 -3.73 3.54 11.07
C MET A 149 -4.69 3.33 9.91
N ARG A 150 -4.18 3.42 8.69
CA ARG A 150 -4.96 3.24 7.47
C ARG A 150 -4.21 2.31 6.52
N LEU A 151 -4.97 1.45 5.86
CA LEU A 151 -4.49 0.62 4.78
C LEU A 151 -5.12 1.09 3.47
N GLY A 152 -4.36 0.94 2.40
CA GLY A 152 -4.71 1.53 1.13
C GLY A 152 -3.86 0.98 -0.01
N TYR A 153 -3.83 1.76 -1.07
CA TYR A 153 -3.04 1.51 -2.25
C TYR A 153 -2.39 2.81 -2.73
N LEU A 154 -1.49 2.70 -3.69
CA LEU A 154 -0.85 3.87 -4.29
C LEU A 154 -1.50 4.19 -5.62
N GLU A 155 -1.84 5.45 -5.83
CA GLU A 155 -2.37 5.87 -7.13
C GLU A 155 -1.29 5.78 -8.21
N ASN A 156 -1.70 5.48 -9.45
CA ASN A 156 -0.82 5.46 -10.63
C ASN A 156 0.34 4.45 -10.57
N ILE A 157 0.25 3.44 -9.72
CA ILE A 157 1.13 2.27 -9.76
C ILE A 157 0.39 1.15 -10.50
N GLU A 158 1.05 0.49 -11.42
CA GLU A 158 0.46 -0.65 -12.13
C GLU A 158 0.40 -1.89 -11.21
N SER A 159 -0.26 -2.95 -11.67
CA SER A 159 -0.03 -4.26 -11.08
C SER A 159 1.30 -4.81 -11.56
N ASN A 160 1.80 -5.84 -10.86
CA ASN A 160 2.99 -6.56 -11.26
C ASN A 160 2.78 -7.53 -12.44
N VAL A 161 1.57 -7.53 -13.02
CA VAL A 161 1.16 -8.52 -14.01
C VAL A 161 1.32 -7.95 -15.40
N GLU A 162 2.12 -8.62 -16.19
CA GLU A 162 2.24 -8.36 -17.62
C GLU A 162 0.96 -8.76 -18.35
N GLN A 163 0.62 -8.02 -19.41
CA GLN A 163 -0.46 -8.40 -20.31
C GLN A 163 -0.23 -9.84 -20.77
N LEU A 164 -1.27 -10.65 -20.60
CA LEU A 164 -1.18 -12.06 -20.92
C LEU A 164 -1.15 -12.19 -22.43
N GLN A 165 -0.09 -12.84 -22.91
CA GLN A 165 0.09 -13.16 -24.30
C GLN A 165 -0.60 -14.50 -24.59
N ASN A 166 -0.98 -14.73 -25.85
CA ASN A 166 -1.43 -15.99 -26.48
C ASN A 166 -2.95 -16.10 -26.75
N ILE A 167 -3.77 -15.17 -26.29
CA ILE A 167 -5.20 -15.13 -26.64
C ILE A 167 -5.49 -13.77 -27.26
N LYS A 168 -5.50 -13.70 -28.59
CA LYS A 168 -5.58 -12.45 -29.33
C LYS A 168 -6.88 -11.69 -29.03
N GLU A 169 -7.99 -12.41 -28.90
CA GLU A 169 -9.30 -11.83 -28.56
C GLU A 169 -9.27 -11.14 -27.19
N LEU A 170 -8.51 -11.69 -26.23
CA LEU A 170 -8.34 -11.11 -24.90
C LEU A 170 -7.41 -9.90 -24.94
N GLU A 171 -6.31 -9.99 -25.70
CA GLU A 171 -5.37 -8.90 -25.90
C GLU A 171 -6.05 -7.67 -26.54
N ASP A 172 -6.76 -7.88 -27.65
CA ASP A 172 -7.49 -6.83 -28.38
C ASP A 172 -8.57 -6.20 -27.47
N HIS A 173 -9.28 -7.01 -26.70
CA HIS A 173 -10.27 -6.52 -25.73
C HIS A 173 -9.63 -5.67 -24.62
N ASP A 174 -8.51 -6.11 -24.06
CA ASP A 174 -7.83 -5.43 -22.95
C ASP A 174 -7.23 -4.10 -23.38
N GLU A 175 -6.71 -4.03 -24.60
CA GLU A 175 -6.27 -2.78 -25.21
C GLU A 175 -7.44 -1.84 -25.49
N ALA A 176 -8.54 -2.35 -26.05
CA ALA A 176 -9.74 -1.55 -26.34
C ALA A 176 -10.39 -0.98 -25.07
N LYS A 177 -10.39 -1.72 -23.96
CA LYS A 177 -10.88 -1.27 -22.66
C LYS A 177 -9.85 -0.44 -21.87
N GLY A 178 -8.61 -0.35 -22.35
CA GLY A 178 -7.54 0.38 -21.70
C GLY A 178 -7.15 -0.20 -20.33
N TYR A 179 -7.32 -1.52 -20.15
CA TYR A 179 -6.93 -2.23 -18.92
C TYR A 179 -5.41 -2.31 -18.74
N VAL A 180 -4.68 -2.23 -19.85
CA VAL A 180 -3.23 -2.27 -19.89
C VAL A 180 -2.70 -0.86 -20.12
N LYS A 181 -1.55 -0.54 -19.51
CA LYS A 181 -0.83 0.70 -19.83
C LYS A 181 -0.02 0.49 -21.10
N ASN A 182 -0.27 1.33 -22.10
CA ASN A 182 0.47 1.33 -23.36
C ASN A 182 1.87 1.91 -23.14
N ASN A 183 2.80 1.05 -22.68
CA ASN A 183 4.22 1.34 -22.64
C ASN A 183 4.94 0.36 -23.60
N PRO A 184 5.74 0.85 -24.56
CA PRO A 184 6.38 0.02 -25.58
C PRO A 184 7.38 -1.01 -25.04
N LYS A 185 7.86 -0.86 -23.80
CA LYS A 185 8.83 -1.79 -23.19
C LYS A 185 8.19 -2.84 -22.26
N LEU A 186 7.08 -2.49 -21.60
CA LEU A 186 6.44 -3.36 -20.61
C LEU A 186 4.96 -3.02 -20.50
N LYS A 187 4.10 -3.92 -20.98
CA LYS A 187 2.65 -3.77 -20.92
C LYS A 187 2.13 -4.37 -19.61
N LEU A 188 1.87 -3.54 -18.60
CA LEU A 188 1.34 -3.97 -17.31
C LEU A 188 -0.14 -3.66 -17.19
N TYR A 189 -0.88 -4.52 -16.49
CA TYR A 189 -2.27 -4.21 -16.14
C TYR A 189 -2.34 -3.05 -15.14
N LYS A 190 -3.31 -2.16 -15.35
CA LYS A 190 -3.61 -1.10 -14.40
C LYS A 190 -4.22 -1.70 -13.13
N GLN A 191 -3.89 -1.14 -11.98
CA GLN A 191 -4.60 -1.42 -10.73
C GLN A 191 -6.07 -0.97 -10.79
N GLY A 192 -6.87 -1.31 -9.79
CA GLY A 192 -8.18 -0.66 -9.59
C GLY A 192 -9.34 -1.42 -10.20
N ALA A 193 -9.99 -0.82 -11.20
CA ALA A 193 -11.25 -1.28 -11.80
C ALA A 193 -11.22 -2.76 -12.22
N SER A 194 -12.37 -3.41 -12.21
CA SER A 194 -12.50 -4.80 -12.64
C SER A 194 -12.10 -4.98 -14.11
N LYS A 195 -11.35 -6.04 -14.40
CA LYS A 195 -10.92 -6.44 -15.74
C LYS A 195 -11.87 -7.52 -16.26
N ASN A 196 -13.06 -7.11 -16.64
CA ASN A 196 -14.09 -8.05 -17.09
C ASN A 196 -13.63 -8.76 -18.37
N LEU A 197 -14.18 -9.94 -18.60
CA LEU A 197 -14.00 -10.66 -19.86
C LEU A 197 -14.93 -10.09 -20.94
N PRO A 198 -14.69 -10.41 -22.22
CA PRO A 198 -15.70 -10.24 -23.27
C PRO A 198 -16.98 -11.03 -22.96
N ALA A 199 -18.09 -10.64 -23.57
CA ALA A 199 -19.30 -11.45 -23.57
C ALA A 199 -18.99 -12.86 -24.12
N PRO A 200 -19.60 -13.93 -23.57
CA PRO A 200 -20.71 -13.93 -22.61
C PRO A 200 -20.30 -13.84 -21.12
N ASN A 201 -19.02 -13.75 -20.80
CA ASN A 201 -18.50 -13.83 -19.42
C ASN A 201 -18.19 -12.43 -18.82
N ASP A 202 -18.81 -11.38 -19.34
CA ASP A 202 -18.55 -9.98 -18.99
C ASP A 202 -19.04 -9.58 -17.59
N SER A 203 -19.89 -10.40 -16.98
CA SER A 203 -20.33 -10.27 -15.59
C SER A 203 -19.23 -10.64 -14.58
N MET A 204 -18.25 -11.47 -14.98
CA MET A 204 -17.18 -11.91 -14.10
C MET A 204 -16.19 -10.77 -13.84
N GLN A 205 -15.82 -10.61 -12.57
CA GLN A 205 -14.99 -9.51 -12.11
C GLN A 205 -13.61 -9.99 -11.67
N PHE A 206 -12.57 -9.37 -12.23
CA PHE A 206 -11.17 -9.71 -11.93
C PHE A 206 -10.44 -8.48 -11.42
N TYR A 207 -10.00 -8.54 -10.17
CA TYR A 207 -9.36 -7.43 -9.47
C TYR A 207 -7.87 -7.68 -9.26
N MET A 208 -7.04 -6.78 -9.80
CA MET A 208 -5.60 -6.80 -9.61
C MET A 208 -5.17 -5.63 -8.72
N SER A 209 -4.47 -5.95 -7.64
CA SER A 209 -3.91 -4.99 -6.71
C SER A 209 -2.70 -4.28 -7.27
N SER A 210 -2.48 -3.07 -6.78
CA SER A 210 -1.36 -2.19 -7.07
C SER A 210 -0.06 -2.74 -6.50
N LEU A 211 0.90 -3.12 -7.33
CA LEU A 211 2.15 -3.68 -6.83
C LEU A 211 3.26 -3.42 -7.84
N ALA A 212 4.35 -2.82 -7.38
CA ALA A 212 5.48 -2.51 -8.25
C ALA A 212 6.01 -3.80 -8.90
N ALA A 213 6.05 -3.81 -10.24
CA ALA A 213 6.66 -4.88 -11.01
C ALA A 213 8.19 -4.90 -10.79
N PRO A 214 8.83 -6.07 -10.89
CA PRO A 214 10.28 -6.17 -10.85
C PRO A 214 10.89 -5.50 -12.10
N VAL A 215 11.96 -4.72 -11.91
CA VAL A 215 12.71 -4.09 -12.99
C VAL A 215 14.08 -4.75 -13.05
N GLU A 216 14.46 -5.31 -14.20
CA GLU A 216 15.74 -6.02 -14.38
C GLU A 216 15.98 -7.09 -13.30
N LYS A 217 14.94 -7.88 -12.98
CA LYS A 217 14.93 -8.90 -11.90
C LYS A 217 15.14 -8.36 -10.48
N THR A 218 15.11 -7.04 -10.30
CA THR A 218 15.23 -6.40 -8.99
C THR A 218 13.85 -6.07 -8.45
N VAL A 219 13.62 -6.49 -7.20
CA VAL A 219 12.37 -6.21 -6.47
C VAL A 219 12.52 -4.90 -5.70
N SER A 220 11.54 -4.00 -5.83
CA SER A 220 11.49 -2.80 -5.01
C SER A 220 11.26 -3.18 -3.53
N PRO A 221 12.13 -2.78 -2.59
CA PRO A 221 11.86 -2.99 -1.17
C PRO A 221 10.66 -2.15 -0.71
N ALA A 222 10.10 -2.49 0.45
CA ALA A 222 9.16 -1.61 1.14
C ALA A 222 9.85 -0.28 1.47
N HIS A 223 9.21 0.84 1.14
CA HIS A 223 9.80 2.17 1.23
C HIS A 223 8.77 3.24 1.60
N ILE A 224 9.24 4.36 2.13
CA ILE A 224 8.41 5.52 2.45
C ILE A 224 7.97 6.20 1.16
N VAL A 225 6.71 6.63 1.15
CA VAL A 225 6.08 7.34 0.03
C VAL A 225 5.42 8.60 0.55
N LEU A 226 5.14 9.53 -0.36
CA LEU A 226 4.45 10.75 -0.02
C LEU A 226 3.04 10.41 0.50
N SER A 227 2.66 10.98 1.65
CA SER A 227 1.33 10.80 2.25
C SER A 227 0.17 11.21 1.34
N LYS A 228 0.44 12.00 0.29
CA LYS A 228 -0.51 12.40 -0.76
C LYS A 228 -0.73 11.33 -1.85
N ALA A 229 0.23 10.42 -2.06
CA ALA A 229 0.13 9.33 -3.02
C ALA A 229 -0.72 8.15 -2.48
N PHE A 230 -0.93 8.12 -1.16
CA PHE A 230 -1.81 7.16 -0.50
C PHE A 230 -3.26 7.39 -0.90
N GLN A 231 -3.91 6.33 -1.37
CA GLN A 231 -5.35 6.28 -1.61
C GLN A 231 -6.00 5.29 -0.68
N LYS A 232 -7.18 5.67 -0.16
CA LYS A 232 -7.96 4.81 0.72
C LYS A 232 -8.52 3.63 -0.07
N LEU A 233 -8.54 2.46 0.55
CA LEU A 233 -9.10 1.25 -0.04
C LEU A 233 -10.63 1.31 -0.07
N ASP A 234 -11.22 1.78 -1.18
CA ASP A 234 -12.67 1.72 -1.41
C ASP A 234 -13.06 0.62 -2.43
N LEU A 235 -12.07 -0.08 -2.99
CA LEU A 235 -12.23 -1.19 -3.92
C LEU A 235 -11.97 -2.54 -3.23
N PRO A 236 -12.43 -3.68 -3.79
CA PRO A 236 -12.19 -4.99 -3.21
C PRO A 236 -10.73 -5.45 -3.30
N LEU A 237 -9.75 -4.59 -3.61
CA LEU A 237 -8.33 -4.91 -3.72
C LEU A 237 -7.69 -5.37 -2.40
N ILE A 238 -6.59 -6.12 -2.51
CA ILE A 238 -5.67 -6.36 -1.39
C ILE A 238 -4.85 -5.07 -1.16
N PRO A 239 -4.75 -4.54 0.07
CA PRO A 239 -3.97 -3.34 0.35
C PRO A 239 -2.47 -3.56 0.12
N THR A 240 -1.79 -2.55 -0.42
CA THR A 240 -0.33 -2.56 -0.63
C THR A 240 0.36 -1.29 -0.15
N CYS A 241 -0.37 -0.42 0.54
CA CYS A 241 0.17 0.76 1.20
C CYS A 241 -0.39 0.89 2.62
N THR A 242 0.42 1.39 3.53
CA THR A 242 0.01 1.80 4.88
C THR A 242 0.13 3.30 5.03
N LYS A 243 -0.67 3.88 5.93
CA LYS A 243 -0.55 5.26 6.39
C LYS A 243 -0.79 5.35 7.89
N VAL A 244 0.07 6.10 8.58
CA VAL A 244 0.05 6.27 10.03
C VAL A 244 0.02 7.76 10.36
N GLU A 245 -0.79 8.13 11.34
CA GLU A 245 -0.85 9.48 11.93
C GLU A 245 -0.46 9.36 13.40
N LEU A 246 0.58 10.10 13.80
CA LEU A 246 1.00 10.22 15.20
C LEU A 246 0.77 11.65 15.69
N THR A 247 0.27 11.77 16.91
CA THR A 247 0.16 13.04 17.62
C THR A 247 0.98 13.02 18.89
N LEU A 248 1.68 14.10 19.17
CA LEU A 248 2.54 14.29 20.33
C LEU A 248 2.22 15.62 20.98
N LYS A 249 1.90 15.60 22.28
CA LYS A 249 1.67 16.83 23.04
C LYS A 249 2.99 17.41 23.51
N VAL A 250 3.26 18.64 23.11
CA VAL A 250 4.43 19.42 23.55
C VAL A 250 3.94 20.65 24.28
N GLY A 251 4.43 20.87 25.50
CA GLY A 251 4.06 22.02 26.31
C GLY A 251 5.26 22.77 26.89
N THR A 252 5.05 24.03 27.26
CA THR A 252 6.07 24.81 27.97
C THR A 252 6.00 24.59 29.48
N GLY A 253 7.17 24.55 30.12
CA GLY A 253 7.28 24.48 31.59
C GLY A 253 7.21 25.84 32.29
N LEU A 254 7.25 26.94 31.51
CA LEU A 254 7.26 28.32 31.98
C LEU A 254 5.95 29.01 31.59
N GLY A 255 5.15 29.42 32.57
CA GLY A 255 3.89 30.16 32.35
C GLY A 255 2.64 29.29 32.18
N GLY A 256 1.49 29.94 31.95
CA GLY A 256 0.18 29.26 31.82
C GLY A 256 0.20 28.19 30.72
N ASN A 257 -0.28 26.99 31.05
CA ASN A 257 -0.26 25.75 30.25
C ASN A 257 -0.46 25.93 28.73
N ALA A 258 0.61 26.27 28.00
CA ALA A 258 0.62 26.26 26.55
C ALA A 258 1.00 24.85 26.10
N ASN A 259 -0.01 24.01 25.83
CA ASN A 259 0.16 22.70 25.22
C ASN A 259 -0.24 22.79 23.74
N GLN A 260 0.62 22.30 22.85
CA GLN A 260 0.36 22.21 21.43
C GLN A 260 0.50 20.77 20.96
N ASP A 261 -0.42 20.35 20.09
CA ASP A 261 -0.36 19.04 19.44
C ASP A 261 0.56 19.14 18.22
N MET A 262 1.64 18.36 18.22
CA MET A 262 2.51 18.14 17.08
C MET A 262 2.04 16.88 16.35
N LYS A 263 1.63 17.04 15.10
CA LYS A 263 1.14 15.93 14.27
C LYS A 263 2.10 15.61 13.14
N VAL A 264 2.30 14.32 12.89
CA VAL A 264 3.05 13.83 11.72
C VAL A 264 2.25 12.73 11.04
N GLU A 265 2.41 12.67 9.72
CA GLU A 265 1.84 11.61 8.90
C GLU A 265 2.95 10.94 8.11
N SER A 266 2.90 9.62 8.02
CA SER A 266 3.77 8.84 7.15
C SER A 266 2.99 7.81 6.38
N ALA A 267 3.43 7.51 5.16
CA ALA A 267 2.90 6.43 4.34
C ALA A 267 4.04 5.57 3.82
N ALA A 268 3.79 4.27 3.68
CA ALA A 268 4.78 3.32 3.18
C ALA A 268 4.15 2.34 2.18
N ALA A 269 4.87 2.10 1.09
CA ALA A 269 4.54 1.10 0.08
C ALA A 269 5.07 -0.28 0.49
N ALA A 270 4.32 -1.33 0.18
CA ALA A 270 4.77 -2.70 0.33
C ALA A 270 5.96 -3.02 -0.59
N THR A 271 6.67 -4.10 -0.27
CA THR A 271 7.65 -4.70 -1.17
C THR A 271 6.99 -5.05 -2.50
N GLY A 272 7.65 -4.76 -3.62
CA GLY A 272 7.18 -5.12 -4.96
C GLY A 272 7.07 -6.63 -5.16
N ALA A 273 6.61 -7.03 -6.35
CA ALA A 273 6.49 -8.44 -6.68
C ALA A 273 7.85 -9.08 -6.99
N SER A 274 7.97 -10.37 -6.72
CA SER A 274 9.15 -11.13 -7.15
C SER A 274 9.13 -11.36 -8.66
N PRO A 275 10.31 -11.53 -9.31
CA PRO A 275 10.36 -11.96 -10.71
C PRO A 275 9.58 -13.26 -10.88
N GLN A 276 8.72 -13.31 -11.90
CA GLN A 276 8.05 -14.55 -12.28
C GLN A 276 9.14 -15.58 -12.65
N GLN A 277 9.08 -16.77 -12.04
CA GLN A 277 9.93 -17.91 -12.38
C GLN A 277 9.38 -18.65 -13.59
#